data_AF-A0A1E7HUL4-F1
#
_entry.id   AF-A0A1E7HUL4-F1
#
_cell.length_a   1.000
_cell.length_b   1.000
_cell.length_c   1.000
_cell.angle_alpha   90.00
_cell.angle_beta   90.00
_cell.angle_gamma   90.00
#
_symmetry.space_group_name_H-M   'P 1'
#
loop_
_entity.id
_entity.type
_entity.pdbx_description
1 polymer ?
#
loop_
_entity_poly.entity_id
_entity_poly.type
_entity_poly.pdbx_seq_one_letter_code
_entity_poly.pdbx_strand_id
1 'polypeptide(L)'
;MRTSLNTSNTSKTTNIRGGILTRETTDSGIDDAISTVVSVVLLLGLLVCVTAFINVYYVPSWVKDDEASHNRHVFADFSSIPGAIDDLVLANDTGVTRSQRITLGSGSIPFVSRGSSWGMLGVSPEGGFTVSADVLVENSTAKTIIGDLGCGSVNITDISRVSEFYIDIAKIQGTSEDFPATFQYITINFTNQGGKTRILIRPDENHPGEDKSSLQLSTWMRKSDDEYTIIDRTYINRSVDALTPINHRIDLLSPCYGFNKVLNDATTPYNLTITNSTGIEGEYIYYDIKYNEYNRTIEHHSQVSNGILIYESKNRHFIDQRFIYQNGAIFLCQTPNASMRIGSNIVICDWDNFTNVVMPLVSIATTEHGTPGIGGSGVEELQMRLDRTGVVSFADGANTDDVIITIDPPEGAKDFRKNYLDSWVSHFTELTRGTSIALNPAPVYLSNYTGINITLNGSIHLTVQDAVIQGRIATISS
;
A
#
# COMPACT_ATOMS: atom_id res chain seq x y z
N MET A 1 10.60 117.08 -53.96
CA MET A 1 11.50 118.19 -54.32
C MET A 1 12.84 117.56 -54.66
N ARG A 2 13.03 117.24 -55.94
CA ARG A 2 13.94 117.92 -56.87
C ARG A 2 15.42 117.78 -56.47
N THR A 3 16.17 117.11 -57.36
CA THR A 3 17.58 117.36 -57.71
C THR A 3 18.62 117.06 -56.61
N SER A 4 19.82 116.54 -56.89
CA SER A 4 20.67 116.74 -58.06
C SER A 4 21.74 115.64 -58.15
N LEU A 5 22.08 115.30 -59.39
CA LEU A 5 23.43 114.88 -59.80
C LEU A 5 24.49 115.83 -59.22
N ASN A 6 25.70 115.36 -58.94
CA ASN A 6 26.81 115.37 -59.92
C ASN A 6 28.17 115.25 -59.21
N THR A 7 29.00 114.35 -59.74
CA THR A 7 30.45 114.52 -60.03
C THR A 7 31.36 115.20 -59.00
N SER A 8 32.45 114.55 -58.60
CA SER A 8 33.68 114.51 -59.41
C SER A 8 34.82 113.81 -58.67
N ASN A 9 35.59 113.04 -59.44
CA ASN A 9 36.80 112.31 -59.07
C ASN A 9 37.97 113.23 -58.74
N THR A 10 38.81 112.81 -57.80
CA THR A 10 40.26 113.06 -57.81
C THR A 10 41.04 111.75 -57.57
N SER A 11 41.62 111.28 -58.68
CA SER A 11 42.92 110.58 -58.87
C SER A 11 43.90 110.69 -57.68
N LYS A 12 44.81 109.76 -57.34
CA LYS A 12 45.49 108.63 -58.01
C LYS A 12 46.38 108.00 -56.91
N THR A 13 46.50 106.67 -56.84
CA THR A 13 47.76 105.89 -56.89
C THR A 13 47.49 104.39 -56.65
N THR A 14 47.41 103.66 -57.75
CA THR A 14 48.17 102.43 -58.08
C THR A 14 48.61 101.51 -56.92
N ASN A 15 48.04 100.30 -56.85
CA ASN A 15 48.79 99.10 -57.25
C ASN A 15 47.86 97.92 -57.56
N ILE A 16 47.92 97.48 -58.81
CA ILE A 16 47.34 96.24 -59.33
C ILE A 16 48.43 95.18 -59.24
N ARG A 17 48.17 94.04 -58.60
CA ARG A 17 48.62 92.74 -59.12
C ARG A 17 48.00 91.57 -58.36
N GLY A 18 47.39 90.67 -59.13
CA GLY A 18 47.18 89.28 -58.72
C GLY A 18 45.72 88.88 -58.55
N GLY A 19 45.00 88.75 -59.66
CA GLY A 19 43.79 87.94 -59.65
C GLY A 19 44.16 86.48 -59.41
N ILE A 20 43.45 85.83 -58.50
CA ILE A 20 43.23 84.39 -58.52
C ILE A 20 41.74 84.20 -58.26
N LEU A 21 41.02 83.77 -59.30
CA LEU A 21 39.70 83.19 -59.19
C LEU A 21 39.86 81.85 -58.47
N THR A 22 39.73 81.83 -57.13
CA THR A 22 39.49 80.58 -56.42
C THR A 22 38.04 80.20 -56.65
N ARG A 23 37.87 79.35 -57.66
CA ARG A 23 36.76 78.44 -57.90
C ARG A 23 36.20 77.95 -56.55
N GLU A 24 34.99 78.36 -56.21
CA GLU A 24 34.15 77.72 -55.19
C GLU A 24 33.85 76.31 -55.71
N THR A 25 34.71 75.36 -55.36
CA THR A 25 34.48 73.95 -55.58
C THR A 25 33.41 73.50 -54.58
N THR A 26 32.36 72.90 -55.10
CA THR A 26 31.46 71.93 -54.45
C THR A 26 32.17 71.07 -53.41
N ASP A 27 32.26 71.54 -52.16
CA ASP A 27 32.85 70.82 -51.02
C ASP A 27 31.78 70.44 -49.98
N SER A 28 30.67 71.19 -49.93
CA SER A 28 29.59 70.96 -48.95
C SER A 28 28.88 69.60 -49.12
N GLY A 29 28.78 69.08 -50.35
CA GLY A 29 28.09 67.81 -50.61
C GLY A 29 28.89 66.58 -50.20
N ILE A 30 30.22 66.67 -50.13
CA ILE A 30 31.10 65.57 -49.75
C ILE A 30 31.18 65.48 -48.23
N ASP A 31 31.35 66.61 -47.55
CA ASP A 31 31.39 66.66 -46.08
C ASP A 31 30.05 66.26 -45.43
N ASP A 32 28.91 66.68 -46.00
CA ASP A 32 27.59 66.25 -45.53
C ASP A 32 27.36 64.74 -45.76
N ALA A 33 27.81 64.21 -46.90
CA ALA A 33 27.73 62.77 -47.20
C ALA A 33 28.64 61.96 -46.26
N ILE A 34 29.86 62.41 -45.99
CA ILE A 34 30.79 61.76 -45.06
C ILE A 34 30.24 61.81 -43.63
N SER A 35 29.74 62.96 -43.17
CA SER A 35 29.14 63.12 -41.83
C SER A 35 27.92 62.22 -41.64
N THR A 36 27.07 62.10 -42.65
CA THR A 36 25.90 61.21 -42.63
C THR A 36 26.32 59.75 -42.54
N VAL A 37 27.32 59.33 -43.34
CA VAL A 37 27.83 57.95 -43.31
C VAL A 37 28.49 57.64 -41.97
N VAL A 38 29.31 58.54 -41.42
CA VAL A 38 29.97 58.34 -40.12
C VAL A 38 28.93 58.24 -39.00
N SER A 39 27.90 59.08 -39.01
CA SER A 39 26.80 59.04 -38.02
C SER A 39 26.04 57.72 -38.07
N VAL A 40 25.73 57.20 -39.27
CA VAL A 40 25.06 55.91 -39.45
C VAL A 40 25.95 54.75 -38.99
N VAL A 41 27.24 54.78 -39.30
CA VAL A 41 28.19 53.73 -38.87
C VAL A 41 28.36 53.71 -37.35
N LEU A 42 28.45 54.88 -36.70
CA LEU A 42 28.51 54.97 -35.24
C LEU A 42 27.21 54.49 -34.58
N LEU A 43 26.05 54.83 -35.15
CA LEU A 43 24.75 54.39 -34.64
C LEU A 43 24.60 52.87 -34.81
N LEU A 44 25.02 52.31 -35.94
CA LEU A 44 25.02 50.87 -36.17
C LEU A 44 25.99 50.16 -35.21
N GLY A 45 27.18 50.71 -34.99
CA GLY A 45 28.15 50.21 -34.01
C GLY A 45 27.59 50.21 -32.59
N LEU A 46 26.93 51.29 -32.19
CA LEU A 46 26.24 51.38 -30.90
C LEU A 46 25.11 50.36 -30.78
N LEU A 47 24.29 50.19 -31.83
CA LEU A 47 23.20 49.23 -31.85
C LEU A 47 23.73 47.79 -31.68
N VAL A 48 24.80 47.44 -32.38
CA VAL A 48 25.45 46.13 -32.27
C VAL A 48 26.02 45.94 -30.85
N CYS A 49 26.68 46.95 -30.28
CA CYS A 49 27.19 46.89 -28.91
C CYS A 49 26.08 46.71 -27.87
N VAL A 50 24.97 47.46 -27.98
CA VAL A 50 23.82 47.34 -27.07
C VAL A 50 23.18 45.96 -27.20
N THR A 51 23.00 45.46 -28.43
CA THR A 51 22.44 44.13 -28.69
C THR A 51 23.34 43.03 -28.12
N ALA A 52 24.66 43.15 -28.29
CA ALA A 52 25.63 42.23 -27.70
C ALA A 52 25.58 42.25 -26.18
N PHE A 53 25.49 43.43 -25.57
CA PHE A 53 25.37 43.57 -24.11
C PHE A 53 24.10 42.92 -23.57
N ILE A 54 22.96 43.14 -24.23
CA ILE A 54 21.68 42.49 -23.86
C ILE A 54 21.81 40.96 -23.95
N ASN A 55 22.36 40.45 -25.05
CA ASN A 55 22.52 39.01 -25.28
C ASN A 55 23.47 38.33 -24.28
N VAL A 56 24.50 39.01 -23.80
CA VAL A 56 25.46 38.41 -22.86
C VAL A 56 24.97 38.48 -21.41
N TYR A 57 24.34 39.58 -21.01
CA TYR A 57 24.03 39.82 -19.60
C TYR A 57 22.58 39.55 -19.21
N TYR A 58 21.60 39.91 -20.05
CA TYR A 58 20.19 39.83 -19.67
C TYR A 58 19.52 38.55 -20.16
N VAL A 59 19.84 38.13 -21.38
CA VAL A 59 19.23 36.96 -22.01
C VAL A 59 19.38 35.68 -21.18
N PRO A 60 20.56 35.30 -20.65
CA PRO A 60 20.67 34.10 -19.82
C PRO A 60 19.81 34.16 -18.55
N SER A 61 19.64 35.34 -17.95
CA SER A 61 18.79 35.52 -16.77
C SER A 61 17.33 35.33 -17.12
N TRP A 62 16.86 35.95 -18.21
CA TRP A 62 15.47 35.82 -18.66
C TRP A 62 15.12 34.37 -19.03
N VAL A 63 16.03 33.66 -19.70
CA VAL A 63 15.83 32.25 -20.04
C VAL A 63 15.80 31.38 -18.78
N LYS A 64 16.68 31.64 -17.81
CA LYS A 64 16.68 30.92 -16.53
C LYS A 64 15.36 31.12 -15.77
N ASP A 65 14.83 32.33 -15.75
CA ASP A 65 13.56 32.63 -15.07
C ASP A 65 12.37 31.97 -15.78
N ASP A 66 12.39 31.93 -17.11
CA ASP A 66 11.40 31.22 -17.94
C ASP A 66 11.45 29.71 -17.72
N GLU A 67 12.63 29.08 -17.77
CA GLU A 67 12.82 27.65 -17.48
C GLU A 67 12.41 27.29 -16.04
N ALA A 68 12.71 28.16 -15.07
CA ALA A 68 12.28 27.99 -13.69
C ALA A 68 10.75 28.09 -13.54
N SER A 69 10.12 29.02 -14.27
CA SER A 69 8.66 29.16 -14.30
C SER A 69 8.00 27.94 -14.94
N HIS A 70 8.54 27.50 -16.09
CA HIS A 70 8.10 26.30 -16.79
C HIS A 70 8.12 25.07 -15.87
N ASN A 71 9.24 24.81 -15.19
CA ASN A 71 9.32 23.67 -14.26
C ASN A 71 8.27 23.73 -13.13
N ARG A 72 7.87 24.93 -12.67
CA ARG A 72 6.77 25.06 -11.69
C ARG A 72 5.42 24.69 -12.31
N HIS A 73 5.18 25.07 -13.57
CA HIS A 73 3.97 24.70 -14.28
C HIS A 73 3.92 23.19 -14.52
N VAL A 74 5.04 22.58 -14.93
CA VAL A 74 5.11 21.12 -15.09
C VAL A 74 4.85 20.40 -13.76
N PHE A 75 5.42 20.88 -12.65
CA PHE A 75 5.13 20.31 -11.34
C PHE A 75 3.63 20.38 -11.01
N ALA A 76 2.96 21.50 -11.32
CA ALA A 76 1.52 21.64 -11.11
C ALA A 76 0.73 20.65 -11.99
N ASP A 77 1.04 20.55 -13.28
CA ASP A 77 0.42 19.59 -14.21
C ASP A 77 0.66 18.13 -13.77
N PHE A 78 1.85 17.84 -13.24
CA PHE A 78 2.21 16.51 -12.76
C PHE A 78 1.54 16.19 -11.42
N SER A 79 1.33 17.20 -10.57
CA SER A 79 0.68 17.08 -9.26
C SER A 79 -0.79 16.72 -9.31
N SER A 80 -1.47 16.92 -10.44
CA SER A 80 -2.87 16.54 -10.62
C SER A 80 -3.06 15.08 -11.03
N ILE A 81 -1.99 14.37 -11.39
CA ILE A 81 -2.04 12.97 -11.84
C ILE A 81 -2.62 12.03 -10.78
N PRO A 82 -2.21 12.07 -9.49
CA PRO A 82 -2.78 11.22 -8.45
C PRO A 82 -4.31 11.37 -8.37
N GLY A 83 -4.82 12.60 -8.34
CA GLY A 83 -6.27 12.85 -8.31
C GLY A 83 -7.00 12.36 -9.57
N ALA A 84 -6.39 12.47 -10.74
CA ALA A 84 -6.96 11.93 -11.97
C ALA A 84 -7.02 10.39 -11.98
N ILE A 85 -6.05 9.72 -11.33
CA ILE A 85 -6.06 8.27 -11.13
C ILE A 85 -7.12 7.89 -10.09
N ASP A 86 -7.22 8.61 -8.98
CA ASP A 86 -8.24 8.37 -7.95
C ASP A 86 -9.65 8.49 -8.55
N ASP A 87 -9.90 9.48 -9.41
CA ASP A 87 -11.17 9.65 -10.13
C ASP A 87 -11.48 8.45 -11.05
N LEU A 88 -10.46 7.87 -11.70
CA LEU A 88 -10.61 6.67 -12.54
C LEU A 88 -10.97 5.45 -11.69
N VAL A 89 -10.25 5.24 -10.58
CA VAL A 89 -10.49 4.13 -9.65
C VAL A 89 -11.88 4.25 -9.02
N LEU A 90 -12.28 5.46 -8.62
CA LEU A 90 -13.59 5.73 -8.04
C LEU A 90 -14.73 5.52 -9.04
N ALA A 91 -14.53 5.92 -10.30
CA ALA A 91 -15.52 5.68 -11.36
C ALA A 91 -15.70 4.19 -11.65
N ASN A 92 -14.65 3.37 -11.42
CA ASN A 92 -14.62 1.93 -11.68
C ASN A 92 -15.15 1.56 -13.09
N ASP A 93 -14.80 2.39 -14.08
CA ASP A 93 -15.20 2.22 -15.47
C ASP A 93 -13.95 2.08 -16.35
N THR A 94 -13.72 0.87 -16.86
CA THR A 94 -12.57 0.53 -17.70
C THR A 94 -12.66 1.08 -19.13
N GLY A 95 -13.82 1.65 -19.49
CA GLY A 95 -14.06 2.33 -20.76
C GLY A 95 -13.74 3.83 -20.75
N VAL A 96 -13.50 4.43 -19.58
CA VAL A 96 -13.23 5.86 -19.45
C VAL A 96 -11.74 6.16 -19.54
N THR A 97 -11.39 7.06 -20.46
CA THR A 97 -10.05 7.64 -20.56
C THR A 97 -10.05 9.03 -19.92
N ARG A 98 -9.11 9.28 -19.01
CA ARG A 98 -8.80 10.62 -18.49
C ARG A 98 -7.55 11.16 -19.15
N SER A 99 -7.65 12.38 -19.65
CA SER A 99 -6.55 13.09 -20.28
C SER A 99 -6.01 14.17 -19.36
N GLN A 100 -4.70 14.17 -19.12
CA GLN A 100 -3.97 15.24 -18.46
C GLN A 100 -3.05 15.92 -19.47
N ARG A 101 -3.12 17.26 -19.56
CA ARG A 101 -2.16 18.01 -20.38
C ARG A 101 -0.90 18.24 -19.56
N ILE A 102 0.25 18.00 -20.18
CA ILE A 102 1.56 18.22 -19.58
C ILE A 102 2.38 19.07 -20.53
N THR A 103 2.84 20.22 -20.04
CA THR A 103 3.74 21.10 -20.79
C THR A 103 5.14 20.51 -20.77
N LEU A 104 5.70 20.06 -21.90
CA LEU A 104 7.04 19.47 -21.91
C LEU A 104 8.15 20.51 -21.99
N GLY A 105 7.94 21.62 -22.67
CA GLY A 105 8.91 22.70 -22.80
C GLY A 105 8.32 24.09 -22.70
N SER A 106 9.21 25.05 -22.45
CA SER A 106 8.89 26.46 -22.47
C SER A 106 8.90 26.95 -23.92
N GLY A 107 7.84 27.66 -24.31
CA GLY A 107 7.76 28.26 -25.64
C GLY A 107 8.92 29.24 -25.90
N SER A 108 9.12 29.63 -27.15
CA SER A 108 10.20 30.57 -27.49
C SER A 108 9.97 31.97 -26.91
N ILE A 109 10.99 32.55 -26.27
CA ILE A 109 10.99 33.96 -25.84
C ILE A 109 11.16 34.87 -27.08
N PRO A 110 10.24 35.83 -27.34
CA PRO A 110 10.35 36.74 -28.49
C PRO A 110 11.68 37.54 -28.52
N PHE A 111 12.22 37.75 -29.72
CA PHE A 111 13.42 38.56 -30.05
C PHE A 111 14.79 38.05 -29.58
N VAL A 112 14.85 37.03 -28.72
CA VAL A 112 16.09 36.72 -27.98
C VAL A 112 16.68 35.34 -28.27
N SER A 113 15.89 34.29 -28.49
CA SER A 113 16.43 32.97 -28.88
C SER A 113 15.33 31.98 -29.26
N ARG A 114 15.58 31.13 -30.26
CA ARG A 114 14.86 29.86 -30.49
C ARG A 114 15.43 28.77 -29.57
N GLY A 115 15.45 29.03 -28.27
CA GLY A 115 15.89 28.08 -27.25
C GLY A 115 14.72 27.72 -26.37
N SER A 116 13.78 26.94 -26.91
CA SER A 116 12.72 26.32 -26.11
C SER A 116 13.33 25.33 -25.13
N SER A 117 12.88 25.29 -23.89
CA SER A 117 13.23 24.17 -23.02
C SER A 117 12.64 22.88 -23.59
N TRP A 118 13.29 21.75 -23.32
CA TRP A 118 12.85 20.45 -23.81
C TRP A 118 12.54 19.58 -22.61
N GLY A 119 11.46 18.79 -22.68
CA GLY A 119 11.10 17.82 -21.66
C GLY A 119 10.94 16.44 -22.24
N MET A 120 11.13 15.43 -21.41
CA MET A 120 10.78 14.05 -21.72
C MET A 120 9.81 13.55 -20.66
N LEU A 121 8.69 12.98 -21.10
CA LEU A 121 7.73 12.29 -20.25
C LEU A 121 7.70 10.83 -20.66
N GLY A 122 7.77 9.91 -19.71
CA GLY A 122 7.69 8.50 -20.01
C GLY A 122 7.21 7.65 -18.85
N VAL A 123 6.74 6.47 -19.18
CA VAL A 123 6.41 5.40 -18.25
C VAL A 123 7.56 4.40 -18.27
N SER A 124 8.10 4.09 -17.11
CA SER A 124 9.09 3.02 -16.93
C SER A 124 8.47 1.89 -16.12
N PRO A 125 8.75 0.60 -16.41
CA PRO A 125 8.29 -0.54 -15.60
C PRO A 125 9.01 -0.66 -14.25
N GLU A 126 10.00 0.19 -13.98
CA GLU A 126 10.73 0.24 -12.70
C GLU A 126 9.84 0.69 -11.53
N GLY A 127 10.41 0.65 -10.32
CA GLY A 127 9.76 1.20 -9.13
C GLY A 127 8.73 0.25 -8.51
N GLY A 128 9.12 -0.99 -8.26
CA GLY A 128 8.29 -1.97 -7.58
C GLY A 128 7.85 -1.51 -6.19
N PHE A 129 6.59 -1.72 -5.86
CA PHE A 129 6.03 -1.50 -4.54
C PHE A 129 5.22 -2.74 -4.17
N THR A 130 5.78 -3.54 -3.27
CA THR A 130 5.22 -4.82 -2.83
C THR A 130 4.69 -4.68 -1.41
N VAL A 131 3.50 -5.19 -1.16
CA VAL A 131 2.90 -5.31 0.17
C VAL A 131 2.62 -6.78 0.42
N SER A 132 3.14 -7.30 1.52
CA SER A 132 2.93 -8.67 1.95
C SER A 132 2.54 -8.72 3.42
N ALA A 133 1.64 -9.63 3.76
CA ALA A 133 1.23 -9.87 5.13
C ALA A 133 0.91 -11.35 5.32
N ASP A 134 1.16 -11.82 6.54
CA ASP A 134 0.92 -13.19 6.93
C ASP A 134 -0.37 -13.23 7.74
N VAL A 135 -1.37 -13.92 7.22
CA VAL A 135 -2.68 -14.02 7.87
C VAL A 135 -2.78 -15.37 8.56
N LEU A 136 -3.13 -15.35 9.85
CA LEU A 136 -3.56 -16.54 10.57
C LEU A 136 -4.98 -16.88 10.13
N VAL A 137 -5.11 -17.84 9.23
CA VAL A 137 -6.41 -18.36 8.80
C VAL A 137 -6.82 -19.48 9.74
N GLU A 138 -7.97 -19.28 10.38
CA GLU A 138 -8.62 -20.30 11.18
C GLU A 138 -9.36 -21.27 10.25
N ASN A 139 -8.76 -22.43 10.03
CA ASN A 139 -9.38 -23.50 9.27
C ASN A 139 -10.02 -24.50 10.23
N SER A 140 -11.31 -24.76 10.04
CA SER A 140 -12.02 -25.79 10.80
C SER A 140 -12.16 -27.04 9.93
N THR A 141 -11.46 -28.11 10.27
CA THR A 141 -11.59 -29.40 9.55
C THR A 141 -12.46 -30.34 10.36
N ALA A 142 -13.50 -30.89 9.74
CA ALA A 142 -14.32 -31.89 10.40
C ALA A 142 -13.53 -33.20 10.53
N LYS A 143 -13.33 -33.65 11.76
CA LYS A 143 -12.72 -34.94 12.12
C LYS A 143 -13.74 -35.81 12.84
N THR A 144 -13.69 -37.10 12.53
CA THR A 144 -14.44 -38.15 13.23
C THR A 144 -13.42 -39.10 13.85
N ILE A 145 -13.52 -39.32 15.16
CA ILE A 145 -12.71 -40.32 15.86
C ILE A 145 -13.65 -41.34 16.47
N ILE A 146 -13.42 -42.60 16.12
CA ILE A 146 -14.11 -43.75 16.69
C ILE A 146 -13.03 -44.65 17.27
N GLY A 147 -13.19 -45.05 18.52
CA GLY A 147 -12.22 -45.92 19.17
C GLY A 147 -12.80 -46.67 20.35
N ASP A 148 -12.08 -47.71 20.76
CA ASP A 148 -12.34 -48.47 21.98
C ASP A 148 -11.67 -47.78 23.17
N LEU A 149 -12.44 -47.57 24.24
CA LEU A 149 -12.04 -46.96 25.50
C LEU A 149 -11.99 -48.03 26.61
N GLY A 150 -11.18 -49.08 26.40
CA GLY A 150 -10.80 -50.06 27.43
C GLY A 150 -10.12 -49.41 28.64
N CYS A 151 -9.12 -50.05 29.27
CA CYS A 151 -8.42 -49.45 30.43
C CYS A 151 -7.40 -48.35 30.03
N GLY A 152 -7.85 -47.29 29.33
CA GLY A 152 -6.98 -46.26 28.77
C GLY A 152 -7.57 -44.85 28.77
N SER A 153 -6.83 -43.93 28.14
CA SER A 153 -7.22 -42.53 27.98
C SER A 153 -7.02 -42.06 26.54
N VAL A 154 -7.94 -41.24 26.04
CA VAL A 154 -7.87 -40.60 24.73
C VAL A 154 -7.82 -39.09 24.93
N ASN A 155 -6.83 -38.45 24.30
CA ASN A 155 -6.68 -37.00 24.27
C ASN A 155 -7.02 -36.49 22.87
N ILE A 156 -7.94 -35.54 22.80
CA ILE A 156 -8.34 -34.85 21.58
C ILE A 156 -8.00 -33.38 21.79
N THR A 157 -7.10 -32.85 20.99
CA THR A 157 -6.62 -31.47 21.11
C THR A 157 -7.26 -30.57 20.06
N ASP A 158 -7.14 -29.27 20.31
CA ASP A 158 -7.46 -28.23 19.33
C ASP A 158 -8.90 -28.32 18.82
N ILE A 159 -9.87 -28.48 19.72
CA ILE A 159 -11.28 -28.55 19.34
C ILE A 159 -11.85 -27.13 19.26
N SER A 160 -12.45 -26.76 18.13
CA SER A 160 -13.25 -25.54 17.99
C SER A 160 -14.73 -25.79 18.32
N ARG A 161 -15.30 -26.86 17.79
CA ARG A 161 -16.71 -27.23 18.01
C ARG A 161 -16.89 -28.73 17.99
N VAL A 162 -17.70 -29.27 18.89
CA VAL A 162 -18.16 -30.66 18.85
C VAL A 162 -19.55 -30.69 18.21
N SER A 163 -19.73 -31.52 17.19
CA SER A 163 -21.01 -31.67 16.46
C SER A 163 -21.76 -32.94 16.87
N GLU A 164 -21.05 -34.02 17.18
CA GLU A 164 -21.62 -35.27 17.70
C GLU A 164 -20.69 -35.83 18.77
N PHE A 165 -21.23 -36.34 19.87
CA PHE A 165 -20.45 -37.05 20.89
C PHE A 165 -21.29 -38.14 21.56
N TYR A 166 -21.00 -39.38 21.19
CA TYR A 166 -21.62 -40.58 21.74
C TYR A 166 -20.62 -41.40 22.56
N ILE A 167 -21.13 -41.96 23.66
CA ILE A 167 -20.46 -43.04 24.38
C ILE A 167 -21.39 -44.25 24.39
N ASP A 168 -20.93 -45.36 23.84
CA ASP A 168 -21.64 -46.63 23.79
C ASP A 168 -21.00 -47.62 24.77
N ILE A 169 -21.82 -48.19 25.66
CA ILE A 169 -21.37 -49.16 26.68
C ILE A 169 -22.21 -50.44 26.49
N ALA A 170 -21.60 -51.53 26.01
CA ALA A 170 -22.35 -52.73 25.59
C ALA A 170 -22.66 -53.75 26.71
N LYS A 171 -21.90 -53.74 27.80
CA LYS A 171 -22.12 -54.63 28.94
C LYS A 171 -21.52 -54.03 30.19
N ILE A 172 -22.34 -53.89 31.23
CA ILE A 172 -21.88 -53.58 32.59
C ILE A 172 -21.83 -54.93 33.31
N GLN A 173 -20.65 -55.54 33.45
CA GLN A 173 -20.54 -56.73 34.29
C GLN A 173 -20.64 -56.31 35.74
N GLY A 174 -21.62 -56.86 36.46
CA GLY A 174 -21.71 -56.64 37.88
C GLY A 174 -20.45 -57.13 38.57
N THR A 175 -19.89 -56.33 39.49
CA THR A 175 -18.70 -56.70 40.26
C THR A 175 -18.87 -58.12 40.82
N SER A 176 -18.01 -59.06 40.43
CA SER A 176 -17.87 -60.33 41.16
C SER A 176 -17.29 -60.02 42.54
N GLU A 177 -17.51 -60.92 43.50
CA GLU A 177 -16.98 -60.81 44.87
C GLU A 177 -15.44 -60.69 44.93
N ASP A 178 -14.75 -61.01 43.83
CA ASP A 178 -13.29 -60.96 43.72
C ASP A 178 -12.72 -59.58 43.34
N PHE A 179 -13.56 -58.61 42.96
CA PHE A 179 -13.11 -57.25 42.65
C PHE A 179 -13.56 -56.26 43.74
N PRO A 180 -12.66 -55.81 44.64
CA PRO A 180 -13.00 -54.82 45.64
C PRO A 180 -13.43 -53.51 44.96
N ALA A 181 -14.28 -52.76 45.65
CA ALA A 181 -14.94 -51.52 45.22
C ALA A 181 -13.99 -50.34 44.94
N THR A 182 -13.03 -50.50 44.02
CA THR A 182 -12.42 -49.37 43.33
C THR A 182 -13.42 -48.87 42.30
N PHE A 183 -14.04 -47.74 42.61
CA PHE A 183 -15.04 -47.05 41.81
C PHE A 183 -14.70 -47.08 40.32
N GLN A 184 -15.54 -47.73 39.52
CA GLN A 184 -15.41 -47.77 38.06
C GLN A 184 -16.08 -46.52 37.49
N TYR A 185 -15.32 -45.68 36.79
CA TYR A 185 -15.88 -44.47 36.23
C TYR A 185 -15.23 -44.06 34.91
N ILE A 186 -16.05 -43.54 34.00
CA ILE A 186 -15.59 -42.80 32.83
C ILE A 186 -15.53 -41.33 33.22
N THR A 187 -14.37 -40.71 33.07
CA THR A 187 -14.18 -39.26 33.28
C THR A 187 -13.90 -38.58 31.96
N ILE A 188 -14.62 -37.51 31.67
CA ILE A 188 -14.34 -36.62 30.54
C ILE A 188 -13.90 -35.28 31.10
N ASN A 189 -12.63 -34.94 30.89
CA ASN A 189 -12.01 -33.72 31.38
C ASN A 189 -11.80 -32.71 30.24
N PHE A 190 -12.02 -31.44 30.55
CA PHE A 190 -11.66 -30.32 29.69
C PHE A 190 -10.39 -29.69 30.19
N THR A 191 -9.41 -29.56 29.31
CA THR A 191 -8.13 -28.88 29.59
C THR A 191 -8.01 -27.61 28.76
N ASN A 192 -7.11 -26.70 29.15
CA ASN A 192 -6.98 -25.33 28.62
C ASN A 192 -8.16 -24.38 28.91
N GLN A 193 -8.99 -24.69 29.90
CA GLN A 193 -10.01 -23.78 30.43
C GLN A 193 -9.58 -23.22 31.79
N GLY A 194 -10.01 -22.00 32.15
CA GLY A 194 -9.80 -21.39 33.48
C GLY A 194 -10.56 -22.11 34.62
N GLY A 195 -10.86 -23.39 34.43
CA GLY A 195 -11.79 -24.20 35.18
C GLY A 195 -11.68 -25.68 34.80
N LYS A 196 -11.78 -26.58 35.78
CA LYS A 196 -11.82 -28.02 35.52
C LYS A 196 -13.28 -28.42 35.31
N THR A 197 -13.68 -28.69 34.08
CA THR A 197 -14.95 -29.37 33.81
C THR A 197 -14.71 -30.87 33.79
N ARG A 198 -15.52 -31.61 34.54
CA ARG A 198 -15.51 -33.07 34.55
C ARG A 198 -16.93 -33.60 34.32
N ILE A 199 -17.07 -34.59 33.45
CA ILE A 199 -18.26 -35.47 33.41
C ILE A 199 -17.84 -36.80 33.98
N LEU A 200 -18.63 -37.33 34.92
CA LEU A 200 -18.44 -38.66 35.50
C LEU A 200 -19.64 -39.52 35.14
N ILE A 201 -19.36 -40.70 34.58
CA ILE A 201 -20.34 -41.75 34.39
C ILE A 201 -19.95 -42.90 35.31
N ARG A 202 -20.86 -43.32 36.19
CA ARG A 202 -20.62 -44.39 37.17
C ARG A 202 -21.86 -45.29 37.35
N PRO A 203 -21.69 -46.54 37.79
CA PRO A 203 -22.80 -47.40 38.21
C PRO A 203 -23.58 -46.79 39.39
N ASP A 204 -24.89 -47.08 39.50
CA ASP A 204 -25.69 -46.66 40.65
C ASP A 204 -25.25 -47.37 41.94
N GLU A 205 -24.83 -46.59 42.94
CA GLU A 205 -24.35 -47.06 44.25
C GLU A 205 -25.49 -47.41 45.23
N ASN A 206 -26.73 -46.98 44.97
CA ASN A 206 -27.85 -47.07 45.94
C ASN A 206 -28.76 -48.30 45.77
N HIS A 207 -28.54 -49.14 44.76
CA HIS A 207 -29.30 -50.38 44.53
C HIS A 207 -28.37 -51.61 44.62
N PRO A 208 -28.10 -52.15 45.83
CA PRO A 208 -27.18 -53.28 46.03
C PRO A 208 -27.76 -54.66 45.65
N GLY A 209 -28.83 -54.73 44.84
CA GLY A 209 -29.50 -55.97 44.45
C GLY A 209 -29.28 -56.34 42.98
N GLU A 210 -29.26 -57.65 42.70
CA GLU A 210 -29.03 -58.32 41.42
C GLU A 210 -29.82 -57.73 40.23
N ASP A 211 -29.24 -56.72 39.56
CA ASP A 211 -29.42 -56.36 38.14
C ASP A 211 -28.76 -54.97 37.92
N LYS A 212 -27.43 -54.91 38.07
CA LYS A 212 -26.58 -53.70 38.01
C LYS A 212 -26.56 -53.05 36.61
N SER A 213 -27.69 -52.50 36.16
CA SER A 213 -27.89 -52.02 34.79
C SER A 213 -28.12 -50.51 34.68
N SER A 214 -28.13 -49.77 35.80
CA SER A 214 -28.36 -48.32 35.80
C SER A 214 -27.04 -47.56 35.91
N LEU A 215 -26.81 -46.64 34.98
CA LEU A 215 -25.70 -45.69 34.98
C LEU A 215 -26.19 -44.32 35.46
N GLN A 216 -25.37 -43.63 36.24
CA GLN A 216 -25.56 -42.25 36.63
C GLN A 216 -24.53 -41.37 35.93
N LEU A 217 -25.00 -40.26 35.34
CA LEU A 217 -24.17 -39.20 34.81
C LEU A 217 -24.22 -38.00 35.74
N SER A 218 -23.07 -37.40 35.99
CA SER A 218 -22.95 -36.15 36.73
C SER A 218 -21.96 -35.24 36.02
N THR A 219 -22.32 -33.97 35.91
CA THR A 219 -21.55 -32.95 35.19
C THR A 219 -21.23 -31.83 36.17
N TRP A 220 -19.94 -31.55 36.35
CA TRP A 220 -19.46 -30.46 37.19
C TRP A 220 -18.61 -29.50 36.38
N MET A 221 -18.78 -28.22 36.64
CA MET A 221 -17.93 -27.14 36.14
C MET A 221 -17.30 -26.44 37.33
N ARG A 222 -15.99 -26.41 37.40
CA ARG A 222 -15.28 -25.53 38.33
C ARG A 222 -14.96 -24.23 37.61
N LYS A 223 -15.39 -23.08 38.13
CA LYS A 223 -15.01 -21.76 37.61
C LYS A 223 -14.30 -21.05 38.76
N SER A 224 -12.97 -20.85 38.66
CA SER A 224 -12.11 -20.43 39.78
C SER A 224 -12.03 -21.45 40.94
N ASP A 225 -12.01 -21.01 42.21
CA ASP A 225 -11.93 -21.90 43.38
C ASP A 225 -13.26 -22.59 43.75
N ASP A 226 -14.37 -22.19 43.15
CA ASP A 226 -15.69 -22.76 43.39
C ASP A 226 -16.08 -23.83 42.34
N GLU A 227 -16.49 -25.01 42.83
CA GLU A 227 -17.02 -26.13 42.02
C GLU A 227 -18.56 -26.06 41.96
N TYR A 228 -19.11 -25.88 40.76
CA TYR A 228 -20.55 -25.86 40.50
C TYR A 228 -21.00 -27.18 39.87
N THR A 229 -21.91 -27.88 40.52
CA THR A 229 -22.59 -29.04 39.91
C THR A 229 -23.64 -28.55 38.93
N ILE A 230 -23.48 -28.85 37.63
CA ILE A 230 -24.48 -28.51 36.60
C ILE A 230 -25.63 -29.51 36.69
N ILE A 231 -25.28 -30.80 36.74
CA ILE A 231 -26.21 -31.92 36.87
C ILE A 231 -25.62 -32.91 37.84
N ASP A 232 -26.41 -33.32 38.83
CA ASP A 232 -26.05 -34.37 39.79
C ASP A 232 -26.93 -35.60 39.54
N ARG A 233 -26.30 -36.77 39.41
CA ARG A 233 -26.94 -38.10 39.38
C ARG A 233 -28.16 -38.23 38.45
N THR A 234 -28.02 -37.85 37.20
CA THR A 234 -29.05 -38.16 36.19
C THR A 234 -28.92 -39.62 35.75
N TYR A 235 -30.04 -40.35 35.80
CA TYR A 235 -30.09 -41.75 35.38
C TYR A 235 -30.12 -41.88 33.86
N ILE A 236 -29.27 -42.75 33.33
CA ILE A 236 -29.22 -43.08 31.91
C ILE A 236 -30.12 -44.29 31.66
N ASN A 237 -31.15 -44.10 30.83
CA ASN A 237 -32.08 -45.17 30.49
C ASN A 237 -31.40 -46.25 29.61
N ARG A 238 -31.81 -47.51 29.81
CA ARG A 238 -31.36 -48.66 29.03
C ARG A 238 -31.97 -48.61 27.62
N SER A 239 -31.17 -48.85 26.57
CA SER A 239 -31.73 -49.18 25.25
C SER A 239 -32.20 -50.63 25.29
N VAL A 240 -33.50 -50.86 25.03
CA VAL A 240 -34.12 -52.20 25.07
C VAL A 240 -34.34 -52.68 23.64
N ASP A 241 -33.25 -52.98 22.93
CA ASP A 241 -33.34 -53.75 21.69
C ASP A 241 -33.16 -55.24 22.02
N ALA A 242 -34.23 -56.02 21.79
CA ALA A 242 -34.42 -57.37 22.30
C ALA A 242 -33.50 -58.46 21.71
N LEU A 243 -32.51 -58.11 20.88
CA LEU A 243 -31.70 -59.07 20.11
C LEU A 243 -30.18 -58.81 20.17
N THR A 244 -29.71 -57.83 20.95
CA THR A 244 -28.28 -57.50 21.09
C THR A 244 -27.88 -57.38 22.56
N PRO A 245 -26.59 -57.56 22.92
CA PRO A 245 -26.09 -57.19 24.25
C PRO A 245 -26.53 -55.76 24.63
N ILE A 246 -26.71 -55.54 25.92
CA ILE A 246 -27.36 -54.35 26.48
C ILE A 246 -26.51 -53.11 26.23
N ASN A 247 -26.77 -52.40 25.13
CA ASN A 247 -26.03 -51.19 24.78
C ASN A 247 -26.66 -49.95 25.42
N HIS A 248 -25.92 -49.26 26.28
CA HIS A 248 -26.22 -47.89 26.69
C HIS A 248 -25.56 -46.94 25.71
N ARG A 249 -26.35 -46.34 24.81
CA ARG A 249 -25.89 -45.23 23.95
C ARG A 249 -26.19 -43.91 24.64
N ILE A 250 -25.14 -43.19 24.99
CA ILE A 250 -25.22 -41.92 25.71
C ILE A 250 -24.88 -40.81 24.72
N ASP A 251 -25.88 -40.01 24.35
CA ASP A 251 -25.67 -38.77 23.60
C ASP A 251 -25.30 -37.65 24.58
N LEU A 252 -24.01 -37.34 24.71
CA LEU A 252 -23.54 -36.34 25.66
C LEU A 252 -24.00 -34.93 25.29
N LEU A 253 -24.29 -34.64 24.01
CA LEU A 253 -24.82 -33.35 23.57
C LEU A 253 -26.32 -33.20 23.80
N SER A 254 -26.99 -34.24 24.31
CA SER A 254 -28.39 -34.11 24.72
C SER A 254 -28.53 -33.05 25.82
N PRO A 255 -29.48 -32.10 25.71
CA PRO A 255 -29.71 -31.06 26.71
C PRO A 255 -29.92 -31.60 28.14
N CYS A 256 -30.37 -32.86 28.27
CA CYS A 256 -30.61 -33.50 29.57
C CYS A 256 -29.33 -33.80 30.38
N TYR A 257 -28.15 -33.79 29.77
CA TYR A 257 -26.87 -34.06 30.45
C TYR A 257 -26.04 -32.79 30.73
N GLY A 258 -26.53 -31.62 30.31
CA GLY A 258 -25.97 -30.31 30.68
C GLY A 258 -24.63 -29.99 30.02
N PHE A 259 -24.14 -30.86 29.14
CA PHE A 259 -22.84 -30.73 28.50
C PHE A 259 -22.76 -29.59 27.49
N ASN A 260 -23.85 -29.29 26.77
CA ASN A 260 -23.89 -28.14 25.85
C ASN A 260 -23.57 -26.82 26.56
N LYS A 261 -23.94 -26.69 27.84
CA LYS A 261 -23.60 -25.50 28.63
C LYS A 261 -22.09 -25.39 28.88
N VAL A 262 -21.43 -26.52 29.10
CA VAL A 262 -19.97 -26.60 29.23
C VAL A 262 -19.29 -26.15 27.94
N LEU A 263 -19.76 -26.64 26.79
CA LEU A 263 -19.16 -26.32 25.49
C LEU A 263 -19.37 -24.85 25.11
N ASN A 264 -20.53 -24.27 25.44
CA ASN A 264 -20.82 -22.85 25.17
C ASN A 264 -20.01 -21.88 26.05
N ASP A 265 -19.64 -22.30 27.27
CA ASP A 265 -18.84 -21.49 28.19
C ASP A 265 -17.33 -21.66 27.97
N ALA A 266 -16.91 -22.59 27.10
CA ALA A 266 -15.50 -22.88 26.84
C ALA A 266 -14.86 -21.88 25.86
N THR A 267 -13.66 -21.40 26.18
CA THR A 267 -12.86 -20.58 25.26
C THR A 267 -12.25 -21.46 24.17
N THR A 268 -12.51 -21.17 22.90
CA THR A 268 -11.95 -21.92 21.76
C THR A 268 -10.52 -21.48 21.43
N PRO A 269 -9.59 -22.40 21.12
CA PRO A 269 -9.74 -23.86 21.11
C PRO A 269 -9.62 -24.52 22.49
N TYR A 270 -10.22 -25.69 22.67
CA TYR A 270 -10.15 -26.48 23.90
C TYR A 270 -9.74 -27.94 23.65
N ASN A 271 -9.25 -28.59 24.71
CA ASN A 271 -8.78 -29.96 24.65
C ASN A 271 -9.69 -30.86 25.51
N LEU A 272 -10.01 -32.05 25.00
CA LEU A 272 -10.84 -33.06 25.65
C LEU A 272 -9.99 -34.28 25.99
N THR A 273 -10.05 -34.73 27.23
CA THR A 273 -9.48 -36.01 27.66
C THR A 273 -10.58 -36.92 28.15
N ILE A 274 -10.73 -38.09 27.52
CA ILE A 274 -11.66 -39.14 27.94
C ILE A 274 -10.83 -40.23 28.62
N THR A 275 -11.17 -40.60 29.85
CA THR A 275 -10.42 -41.60 30.64
C THR A 275 -11.35 -42.62 31.25
N ASN A 276 -10.97 -43.89 31.19
CA ASN A 276 -11.61 -44.99 31.89
C ASN A 276 -10.67 -45.51 33.00
N SER A 277 -11.06 -45.37 34.27
CA SER A 277 -10.13 -45.40 35.41
C SER A 277 -9.60 -46.77 35.79
N THR A 278 -10.46 -47.80 35.87
CA THR A 278 -10.14 -49.25 35.91
C THR A 278 -11.40 -50.01 36.31
N GLY A 279 -12.06 -50.65 35.35
CA GLY A 279 -12.83 -51.84 35.68
C GLY A 279 -14.28 -51.94 35.24
N ILE A 280 -14.82 -51.08 34.38
CA ILE A 280 -15.98 -51.55 33.60
C ILE A 280 -15.41 -52.66 32.70
N GLU A 281 -15.54 -53.94 33.08
CA GLU A 281 -15.25 -55.11 32.22
C GLU A 281 -16.30 -55.21 31.09
N GLY A 282 -16.48 -54.10 30.39
CA GLY A 282 -17.17 -54.02 29.13
C GLY A 282 -16.12 -54.24 28.07
N GLU A 283 -16.14 -55.41 27.45
CA GLU A 283 -15.36 -55.77 26.26
C GLU A 283 -15.64 -54.82 25.06
N TYR A 284 -16.41 -53.74 25.24
CA TYR A 284 -17.00 -52.87 24.22
C TYR A 284 -17.43 -51.50 24.81
N ILE A 285 -16.50 -50.63 25.21
CA ILE A 285 -16.81 -49.20 25.43
C ILE A 285 -16.31 -48.44 24.21
N TYR A 286 -17.23 -47.92 23.41
CA TYR A 286 -16.87 -47.14 22.24
C TYR A 286 -17.18 -45.67 22.46
N TYR A 287 -16.28 -44.82 22.01
CA TYR A 287 -16.56 -43.41 21.84
C TYR A 287 -16.62 -43.09 20.35
N ASP A 288 -17.59 -42.27 19.97
CA ASP A 288 -17.72 -41.69 18.63
C ASP A 288 -17.87 -40.18 18.81
N ILE A 289 -16.88 -39.43 18.34
CA ILE A 289 -16.88 -37.98 18.41
C ILE A 289 -16.60 -37.38 17.05
N LYS A 290 -17.51 -36.49 16.62
CA LYS A 290 -17.32 -35.63 15.46
C LYS A 290 -17.08 -34.21 15.94
N TYR A 291 -15.93 -33.66 15.60
CA TYR A 291 -15.54 -32.32 16.01
C TYR A 291 -14.83 -31.60 14.87
N ASN A 292 -14.85 -30.28 14.95
CA ASN A 292 -14.07 -29.43 14.08
C ASN A 292 -12.73 -29.18 14.77
N GLU A 293 -11.67 -29.76 14.22
CA GLU A 293 -10.32 -29.44 14.63
C GLU A 293 -10.02 -28.00 14.23
N TYR A 294 -9.51 -27.24 15.18
CA TYR A 294 -9.05 -25.89 15.05
C TYR A 294 -7.63 -25.93 14.53
N ASN A 295 -7.47 -25.66 13.23
CA ASN A 295 -6.16 -25.58 12.62
C ASN A 295 -5.82 -24.12 12.33
N ARG A 296 -4.67 -23.66 12.83
CA ARG A 296 -4.12 -22.35 12.49
C ARG A 296 -3.11 -22.55 11.38
N THR A 297 -3.46 -22.12 10.17
CA THR A 297 -2.52 -22.07 9.06
C THR A 297 -2.14 -20.62 8.78
N ILE A 298 -0.85 -20.38 8.57
CA ILE A 298 -0.38 -19.08 8.08
C ILE A 298 -0.56 -19.10 6.56
N GLU A 299 -1.37 -18.18 6.05
CA GLU A 299 -1.44 -17.89 4.63
C GLU A 299 -0.61 -16.64 4.32
N HIS A 300 0.33 -16.79 3.39
CA HIS A 300 1.14 -15.70 2.91
C HIS A 300 0.41 -14.98 1.77
N HIS A 301 0.03 -13.73 2.00
CA HIS A 301 -0.59 -12.87 0.99
C HIS A 301 0.43 -11.84 0.53
N SER A 302 0.53 -11.61 -0.78
CA SER A 302 1.42 -10.60 -1.36
C SER A 302 0.80 -9.99 -2.59
N GLN A 303 0.89 -8.67 -2.71
CA GLN A 303 0.46 -7.89 -3.86
C GLN A 303 1.56 -6.94 -4.28
N VAL A 304 1.72 -6.79 -5.59
CA VAL A 304 2.80 -5.99 -6.19
C VAL A 304 2.20 -4.99 -7.15
N SER A 305 2.62 -3.74 -7.02
CA SER A 305 2.45 -2.73 -8.06
C SER A 305 3.79 -2.38 -8.69
N ASN A 306 3.76 -2.13 -9.99
CA ASN A 306 4.94 -1.77 -10.77
C ASN A 306 4.66 -0.58 -11.67
N GLY A 307 5.73 0.10 -12.02
CA GLY A 307 5.71 1.16 -13.00
C GLY A 307 5.64 2.54 -12.38
N ILE A 308 6.41 3.44 -12.97
CA ILE A 308 6.54 4.83 -12.58
C ILE A 308 6.34 5.74 -13.78
N LEU A 309 5.80 6.92 -13.54
CA LEU A 309 5.79 7.99 -14.53
C LEU A 309 6.95 8.93 -14.20
N ILE A 310 7.75 9.27 -15.21
CA ILE A 310 8.93 10.10 -15.08
C ILE A 310 8.79 11.28 -16.05
N TYR A 311 8.92 12.49 -15.52
CA TYR A 311 9.23 13.67 -16.31
C TYR A 311 10.69 14.10 -16.06
N GLU A 312 11.43 14.40 -17.10
CA GLU A 312 12.77 14.97 -17.03
C GLU A 312 12.84 16.26 -17.86
N SER A 313 13.17 17.38 -17.21
CA SER A 313 13.50 18.61 -17.93
C SER A 313 14.91 18.54 -18.51
N LYS A 314 15.12 19.17 -19.66
CA LYS A 314 16.41 19.45 -20.28
C LYS A 314 16.54 20.96 -20.46
N ASN A 315 16.84 21.61 -19.34
CA ASN A 315 17.02 23.05 -19.23
C ASN A 315 18.46 23.44 -19.60
N ARG A 316 18.63 24.66 -20.10
CA ARG A 316 19.93 25.18 -20.54
C ARG A 316 20.58 26.09 -19.51
N HIS A 317 19.78 26.85 -18.76
CA HIS A 317 20.25 27.86 -17.81
C HIS A 317 19.72 27.65 -16.39
N PHE A 318 18.66 26.86 -16.23
CA PHE A 318 18.11 26.41 -14.97
C PHE A 318 18.52 24.95 -14.67
N ILE A 319 18.37 24.53 -13.41
CA ILE A 319 18.71 23.18 -12.97
C ILE A 319 17.70 22.19 -13.56
N ASP A 320 18.20 21.06 -14.06
CA ASP A 320 17.35 19.96 -14.49
C ASP A 320 16.61 19.35 -13.30
N GLN A 321 15.30 19.24 -13.44
CA GLN A 321 14.41 18.64 -12.48
C GLN A 321 13.80 17.39 -13.08
N ARG A 322 13.74 16.36 -12.25
CA ARG A 322 13.05 15.12 -12.55
C ARG A 322 11.86 14.97 -11.61
N PHE A 323 10.67 14.75 -12.15
CA PHE A 323 9.49 14.41 -11.38
C PHE A 323 9.19 12.93 -11.54
N ILE A 324 8.95 12.24 -10.43
CA ILE A 324 8.65 10.81 -10.43
C ILE A 324 7.34 10.60 -9.69
N TYR A 325 6.38 9.97 -10.33
CA TYR A 325 5.19 9.44 -9.68
C TYR A 325 5.41 7.95 -9.39
N GLN A 326 5.17 7.54 -8.14
CA GLN A 326 5.15 6.14 -7.73
C GLN A 326 4.06 5.95 -6.68
N ASN A 327 3.11 5.05 -6.97
CA ASN A 327 2.05 4.65 -6.05
C ASN A 327 1.35 5.82 -5.31
N GLY A 328 0.88 6.83 -6.05
CA GLY A 328 0.21 8.02 -5.51
C GLY A 328 1.16 9.13 -5.01
N ALA A 329 2.41 8.82 -4.70
CA ALA A 329 3.39 9.80 -4.27
C ALA A 329 4.09 10.47 -5.47
N ILE A 330 4.45 11.75 -5.31
CA ILE A 330 5.23 12.51 -6.29
C ILE A 330 6.53 13.01 -5.67
N PHE A 331 7.63 12.76 -6.37
CA PHE A 331 8.97 13.17 -5.98
C PHE A 331 9.49 14.27 -6.89
N LEU A 332 10.11 15.29 -6.28
CA LEU A 332 11.02 16.20 -6.98
C LEU A 332 12.45 15.73 -6.76
N CYS A 333 13.13 15.46 -7.87
CA CYS A 333 14.49 14.95 -7.90
C CYS A 333 15.41 15.98 -8.58
N GLN A 334 16.46 16.37 -7.86
CA GLN A 334 17.55 17.23 -8.31
C GLN A 334 18.84 16.54 -7.88
N THR A 335 19.33 15.62 -8.72
CA THR A 335 20.39 14.66 -8.37
C THR A 335 21.56 15.33 -7.64
N PRO A 336 21.99 14.81 -6.47
CA PRO A 336 21.58 13.55 -5.85
C PRO A 336 20.33 13.64 -4.96
N ASN A 337 19.72 14.81 -4.78
CA ASN A 337 18.60 14.99 -3.87
C ASN A 337 17.30 14.44 -4.47
N ALA A 338 16.52 13.73 -3.66
CA ALA A 338 15.16 13.33 -3.96
C ALA A 338 14.29 13.69 -2.75
N SER A 339 13.13 14.29 -3.01
CA SER A 339 12.21 14.72 -1.96
C SER A 339 10.78 14.42 -2.39
N MET A 340 10.03 13.73 -1.54
CA MET A 340 8.59 13.56 -1.72
C MET A 340 7.91 14.91 -1.51
N ARG A 341 7.13 15.36 -2.50
CA ARG A 341 6.39 16.63 -2.49
C ARG A 341 4.90 16.41 -2.25
N ILE A 342 4.39 15.28 -2.70
CA ILE A 342 3.02 14.83 -2.48
C ILE A 342 3.12 13.40 -1.97
N GLY A 343 2.49 13.15 -0.82
CA GLY A 343 2.46 11.83 -0.19
C GLY A 343 1.56 10.86 -0.94
N SER A 344 1.75 9.56 -0.68
CA SER A 344 0.80 8.56 -1.16
C SER A 344 -0.51 8.68 -0.38
N ASN A 345 -1.62 8.26 -0.99
CA ASN A 345 -2.94 8.21 -0.36
C ASN A 345 -3.09 7.01 0.61
N ILE A 346 -2.00 6.58 1.25
CA ILE A 346 -2.03 5.53 2.26
C ILE A 346 -2.70 6.09 3.52
N VAL A 347 -3.66 5.34 4.05
CA VAL A 347 -4.39 5.70 5.25
C VAL A 347 -4.08 4.69 6.34
N ILE A 348 -3.64 5.19 7.49
CA ILE A 348 -3.45 4.41 8.71
C ILE A 348 -4.29 5.06 9.80
N CYS A 349 -5.27 4.35 10.35
CA CYS A 349 -6.14 4.87 11.39
C CYS A 349 -6.48 3.84 12.46
N ASP A 350 -6.33 4.23 13.72
CA ASP A 350 -6.69 3.39 14.85
C ASP A 350 -8.21 3.29 15.00
N TRP A 351 -8.66 2.06 15.25
CA TRP A 351 -10.00 1.72 15.71
C TRP A 351 -9.88 1.10 17.12
N ASP A 352 -11.02 0.80 17.76
CA ASP A 352 -11.04 0.36 19.17
C ASP A 352 -10.15 -0.85 19.47
N ASN A 353 -10.07 -1.83 18.54
CA ASN A 353 -9.37 -3.10 18.75
C ASN A 353 -8.29 -3.42 17.71
N PHE A 354 -8.12 -2.58 16.69
CA PHE A 354 -7.18 -2.80 15.58
C PHE A 354 -6.85 -1.48 14.89
N THR A 355 -5.77 -1.45 14.11
CA THR A 355 -5.46 -0.33 13.22
C THR A 355 -5.85 -0.69 11.80
N ASN A 356 -6.71 0.10 11.19
CA ASN A 356 -7.08 -0.07 9.79
C ASN A 356 -6.00 0.56 8.89
N VAL A 357 -5.49 -0.21 7.94
CA VAL A 357 -4.46 0.20 6.99
C VAL A 357 -5.00 0.01 5.59
N VAL A 358 -5.20 1.13 4.88
CA VAL A 358 -5.66 1.13 3.49
C VAL A 358 -4.51 1.58 2.60
N MET A 359 -4.09 0.71 1.69
CA MET A 359 -3.00 0.99 0.76
C MET A 359 -3.52 0.95 -0.69
N PRO A 360 -3.49 2.08 -1.42
CA PRO A 360 -3.59 2.02 -2.86
C PRO A 360 -2.32 1.36 -3.42
N LEU A 361 -2.48 0.44 -4.35
CA LEU A 361 -1.42 -0.15 -5.17
C LEU A 361 -1.73 0.14 -6.63
N VAL A 362 -1.13 1.20 -7.15
CA VAL A 362 -1.35 1.66 -8.52
C VAL A 362 -0.18 1.21 -9.40
N SER A 363 -0.46 0.27 -10.29
CA SER A 363 0.46 -0.11 -11.37
C SER A 363 0.26 0.77 -12.59
N ILE A 364 1.34 1.31 -13.14
CA ILE A 364 1.31 2.05 -14.41
C ILE A 364 2.02 1.23 -15.48
N ALA A 365 1.29 0.91 -16.54
CA ALA A 365 1.83 0.21 -17.69
C ALA A 365 1.54 0.98 -18.99
N THR A 366 2.34 0.71 -20.01
CA THR A 366 2.05 1.14 -21.38
C THR A 366 1.33 0.00 -22.10
N THR A 367 0.52 0.30 -23.10
CA THR A 367 -0.06 -0.74 -23.96
C THR A 367 1.05 -1.39 -24.81
N GLU A 368 0.84 -2.61 -25.30
CA GLU A 368 1.82 -3.35 -26.13
C GLU A 368 2.29 -2.59 -27.40
N HIS A 369 1.54 -1.56 -27.81
CA HIS A 369 1.87 -0.66 -28.92
C HIS A 369 1.95 0.82 -28.49
N GLY A 370 1.94 1.10 -27.19
CA GLY A 370 2.02 2.44 -26.62
C GLY A 370 3.44 2.98 -26.71
N THR A 371 3.58 4.27 -27.01
CA THR A 371 4.88 4.94 -26.94
C THR A 371 5.25 5.09 -25.46
N PRO A 372 6.36 4.48 -25.00
CA PRO A 372 6.71 4.47 -23.57
C PRO A 372 7.20 5.83 -23.08
N GLY A 373 7.58 6.73 -23.98
CA GLY A 373 7.87 8.10 -23.64
C GLY A 373 7.82 9.01 -24.86
N ILE A 374 7.52 10.28 -24.62
CA ILE A 374 7.57 11.34 -25.61
C ILE A 374 8.53 12.41 -25.14
N GLY A 375 9.23 13.03 -26.10
CA GLY A 375 10.03 14.22 -25.85
C GLY A 375 9.51 15.35 -26.70
N GLY A 376 9.48 16.56 -26.14
CA GLY A 376 9.01 17.71 -26.88
C GLY A 376 9.31 19.03 -26.19
N SER A 377 9.01 20.11 -26.91
CA SER A 377 9.01 21.48 -26.40
C SER A 377 7.60 22.07 -26.30
N GLY A 378 6.57 21.28 -26.68
CA GLY A 378 5.17 21.69 -26.70
C GLY A 378 4.36 21.14 -25.53
N VAL A 379 3.03 21.18 -25.68
CA VAL A 379 2.09 20.57 -24.75
C VAL A 379 1.69 19.22 -25.29
N GLU A 380 1.89 18.18 -24.49
CA GLU A 380 1.49 16.81 -24.81
C GLU A 380 0.33 16.37 -23.93
N GLU A 381 -0.41 15.34 -24.37
CA GLU A 381 -1.52 14.77 -23.62
C GLU A 381 -1.15 13.40 -23.08
N LEU A 382 -1.16 13.27 -21.75
CA LEU A 382 -1.11 11.98 -21.06
C LEU A 382 -2.53 11.44 -20.92
N GLN A 383 -2.85 10.41 -21.70
CA GLN A 383 -4.10 9.68 -21.63
C GLN A 383 -3.94 8.49 -20.69
N MET A 384 -4.78 8.42 -19.66
CA MET A 384 -4.80 7.37 -18.66
C MET A 384 -6.13 6.64 -18.75
N ARG A 385 -6.10 5.31 -18.77
CA ARG A 385 -7.29 4.47 -18.79
C ARG A 385 -7.18 3.43 -17.69
N LEU A 386 -8.27 3.22 -16.95
CA LEU A 386 -8.34 2.11 -16.00
C LEU A 386 -8.46 0.80 -16.77
N ASP A 387 -7.59 -0.16 -16.49
CA ASP A 387 -7.65 -1.49 -17.10
C ASP A 387 -8.32 -2.48 -16.16
N ARG A 388 -7.90 -2.47 -14.89
CA ARG A 388 -8.48 -3.27 -13.82
C ARG A 388 -8.42 -2.49 -12.52
N THR A 389 -9.44 -2.64 -11.69
CA THR A 389 -9.34 -2.34 -10.26
C THR A 389 -9.94 -3.47 -9.45
N GLY A 390 -9.44 -3.67 -8.24
CA GLY A 390 -9.95 -4.65 -7.29
C GLY A 390 -9.58 -4.25 -5.87
N VAL A 391 -10.37 -4.74 -4.92
CA VAL A 391 -10.04 -4.62 -3.50
C VAL A 391 -9.65 -5.99 -3.00
N VAL A 392 -8.47 -6.09 -2.42
CA VAL A 392 -7.96 -7.30 -1.76
C VAL A 392 -7.96 -7.01 -0.26
N SER A 393 -8.87 -7.67 0.46
CA SER A 393 -8.85 -7.67 1.92
C SER A 393 -7.88 -8.75 2.38
N PHE A 394 -6.84 -8.36 3.10
CA PHE A 394 -5.92 -9.29 3.71
C PHE A 394 -6.52 -9.65 5.07
N ALA A 395 -7.03 -10.88 5.17
CA ALA A 395 -7.78 -11.40 6.33
C ALA A 395 -9.21 -10.86 6.45
N ASP A 396 -10.19 -11.53 5.81
CA ASP A 396 -11.65 -11.25 5.87
C ASP A 396 -12.19 -11.13 7.31
N GLY A 397 -11.95 -9.98 7.96
CA GLY A 397 -12.33 -9.70 9.34
C GLY A 397 -11.33 -10.13 10.43
N ALA A 398 -10.11 -10.57 10.09
CA ALA A 398 -9.06 -10.90 11.07
C ALA A 398 -7.90 -9.89 11.04
N ASN A 399 -7.08 -9.89 12.09
CA ASN A 399 -5.92 -8.98 12.22
C ASN A 399 -4.63 -9.74 11.85
N THR A 400 -3.72 -9.07 11.16
CA THR A 400 -2.31 -9.47 11.03
C THR A 400 -1.46 -8.71 12.04
N ASP A 401 -0.40 -9.33 12.54
CA ASP A 401 0.55 -8.69 13.45
C ASP A 401 1.64 -7.90 12.71
N ASP A 402 1.93 -8.28 11.46
CA ASP A 402 3.00 -7.70 10.66
C ASP A 402 2.53 -7.48 9.20
N VAL A 403 2.85 -6.30 8.67
CA VAL A 403 2.75 -5.99 7.23
C VAL A 403 4.12 -5.55 6.75
N ILE A 404 4.67 -6.27 5.78
CA ILE A 404 5.97 -5.99 5.17
C ILE A 404 5.75 -5.28 3.84
N ILE A 405 6.35 -4.11 3.71
CA ILE A 405 6.31 -3.28 2.51
C ILE A 405 7.72 -3.24 1.93
N THR A 406 7.87 -3.67 0.69
CA THR A 406 9.14 -3.62 -0.05
C THR A 406 9.03 -2.60 -1.16
N ILE A 407 9.92 -1.61 -1.16
CA ILE A 407 9.93 -0.52 -2.16
C ILE A 407 11.25 -0.53 -2.90
N ASP A 408 11.18 -0.63 -4.21
CA ASP A 408 12.31 -0.52 -5.12
C ASP A 408 12.37 0.92 -5.67
N PRO A 409 13.51 1.61 -5.58
CA PRO A 409 13.67 2.92 -6.16
C PRO A 409 13.95 2.83 -7.67
N PRO A 410 13.69 3.91 -8.43
CA PRO A 410 14.11 4.03 -9.83
C PRO A 410 15.63 3.90 -10.00
N GLU A 411 16.08 3.54 -11.20
CA GLU A 411 17.50 3.48 -11.53
C GLU A 411 18.19 4.85 -11.33
N GLY A 412 19.43 4.83 -10.83
CA GLY A 412 20.19 6.05 -10.59
C GLY A 412 21.44 5.83 -9.74
N ALA A 413 22.09 6.93 -9.34
CA ALA A 413 23.24 6.87 -8.44
C ALA A 413 22.85 6.36 -7.04
N LYS A 414 23.83 5.80 -6.31
CA LYS A 414 23.63 5.27 -4.95
C LYS A 414 23.01 6.31 -4.00
N ASP A 415 23.51 7.54 -4.04
CA ASP A 415 23.03 8.63 -3.16
C ASP A 415 21.60 9.07 -3.52
N PHE A 416 21.26 9.06 -4.81
CA PHE A 416 19.90 9.32 -5.27
C PHE A 416 18.92 8.28 -4.71
N ARG A 417 19.23 6.98 -4.85
CA ARG A 417 18.39 5.90 -4.33
C ARG A 417 18.23 5.99 -2.82
N LYS A 418 19.30 6.31 -2.09
CA LYS A 418 19.23 6.53 -0.64
C LYS A 418 18.25 7.65 -0.28
N ASN A 419 18.40 8.84 -0.87
CA ASN A 419 17.53 9.98 -0.57
C ASN A 419 16.06 9.73 -0.95
N TYR A 420 15.83 8.95 -2.02
CA TYR A 420 14.51 8.53 -2.45
C TYR A 420 13.84 7.62 -1.41
N LEU A 421 14.55 6.58 -0.96
CA LEU A 421 14.05 5.65 0.06
C LEU A 421 13.89 6.32 1.43
N ASP A 422 14.79 7.24 1.81
CA ASP A 422 14.66 8.04 3.04
C ASP A 422 13.40 8.89 3.05
N SER A 423 12.97 9.40 1.87
CA SER A 423 11.72 10.13 1.74
C SER A 423 10.49 9.25 2.00
N TRP A 424 10.51 7.98 1.55
CA TRP A 424 9.48 7.00 1.88
C TRP A 424 9.45 6.67 3.37
N VAL A 425 10.62 6.44 3.99
CA VAL A 425 10.72 6.20 5.45
C VAL A 425 10.13 7.37 6.24
N SER A 426 10.46 8.60 5.85
CA SER A 426 9.94 9.81 6.48
C SER A 426 8.41 9.89 6.35
N HIS A 427 7.87 9.56 5.18
CA HIS A 427 6.42 9.53 4.95
C HIS A 427 5.71 8.49 5.84
N PHE A 428 6.20 7.25 5.88
CA PHE A 428 5.63 6.22 6.75
C PHE A 428 5.76 6.57 8.23
N THR A 429 6.87 7.18 8.64
CA THR A 429 7.06 7.64 10.02
C THR A 429 5.97 8.64 10.40
N GLU A 430 5.67 9.62 9.54
CA GLU A 430 4.58 10.56 9.78
C GLU A 430 3.19 9.91 9.75
N LEU A 431 2.94 8.92 8.87
CA LEU A 431 1.66 8.20 8.84
C LEU A 431 1.42 7.36 10.10
N THR A 432 2.46 6.77 10.67
CA THR A 432 2.37 6.02 11.94
C THR A 432 2.37 6.91 13.17
N ARG A 433 2.59 8.23 13.02
CA ARG A 433 2.76 9.12 14.17
C ARG A 433 1.42 9.33 14.88
N GLY A 434 1.30 8.74 16.06
CA GLY A 434 0.09 8.81 16.89
C GLY A 434 -0.92 7.70 16.63
N THR A 435 -0.52 6.65 15.90
CA THR A 435 -1.28 5.41 15.75
C THR A 435 -0.68 4.31 16.64
N SER A 436 -1.37 3.17 16.74
CA SER A 436 -0.94 2.01 17.51
C SER A 436 0.07 1.13 16.76
N ILE A 437 0.37 1.46 15.50
CA ILE A 437 1.37 0.77 14.66
C ILE A 437 2.76 1.33 14.93
N ALA A 438 3.74 0.44 15.02
CA ALA A 438 5.15 0.80 15.07
C ALA A 438 5.89 0.38 13.80
N LEU A 439 6.87 1.18 13.38
CA LEU A 439 7.88 0.78 12.38
C LEU A 439 8.93 -0.11 13.05
N ASN A 440 8.56 -1.36 13.32
CA ASN A 440 9.37 -2.31 14.06
C ASN A 440 9.38 -3.68 13.35
N PRO A 441 10.54 -4.28 13.04
CA PRO A 441 11.89 -3.71 13.17
C PRO A 441 12.08 -2.42 12.35
N ALA A 442 13.11 -1.65 12.70
CA ALA A 442 13.44 -0.43 11.97
C ALA A 442 13.66 -0.72 10.46
N PRO A 443 13.33 0.22 9.56
CA PRO A 443 13.45 0.00 8.11
C PRO A 443 14.82 -0.52 7.69
N VAL A 444 14.82 -1.61 6.90
CA VAL A 444 16.03 -2.32 6.48
C VAL A 444 16.32 -2.01 5.02
N TYR A 445 17.43 -1.32 4.77
CA TYR A 445 17.88 -1.03 3.40
C TYR A 445 18.60 -2.23 2.80
N LEU A 446 18.25 -2.58 1.57
CA LEU A 446 18.97 -3.57 0.79
C LEU A 446 20.35 -3.05 0.34
N SER A 447 21.26 -3.96 0.01
CA SER A 447 22.61 -3.64 -0.44
C SER A 447 22.60 -2.61 -1.57
N ASN A 448 23.48 -1.60 -1.50
CA ASN A 448 23.54 -0.51 -2.49
C ASN A 448 22.22 0.28 -2.66
N TYR A 449 21.29 0.23 -1.70
CA TYR A 449 19.99 0.89 -1.78
C TYR A 449 19.19 0.45 -3.00
N THR A 450 19.20 -0.85 -3.34
CA THR A 450 18.37 -1.42 -4.41
C THR A 450 16.89 -1.55 -4.01
N GLY A 451 16.59 -1.39 -2.71
CA GLY A 451 15.25 -1.42 -2.16
C GLY A 451 15.28 -1.19 -0.65
N ILE A 452 14.11 -1.12 -0.04
CA ILE A 452 13.93 -1.05 1.42
C ILE A 452 12.77 -1.96 1.84
N ASN A 453 12.94 -2.61 2.99
CA ASN A 453 11.86 -3.34 3.66
C ASN A 453 11.41 -2.52 4.87
N ILE A 454 10.13 -2.16 4.89
CA ILE A 454 9.47 -1.44 5.99
C ILE A 454 8.46 -2.39 6.60
N THR A 455 8.58 -2.66 7.90
CA THR A 455 7.63 -3.51 8.63
C THR A 455 6.74 -2.63 9.49
N LEU A 456 5.43 -2.72 9.25
CA LEU A 456 4.40 -2.21 10.14
C LEU A 456 4.04 -3.32 11.12
N ASN A 457 4.25 -3.08 12.41
CA ASN A 457 3.96 -4.04 13.47
C ASN A 457 2.84 -3.52 14.38
N GLY A 458 1.86 -4.38 14.67
CA GLY A 458 0.69 -4.10 15.49
C GLY A 458 -0.51 -4.93 15.04
N SER A 459 -1.66 -4.81 15.73
CA SER A 459 -2.89 -5.47 15.29
C SER A 459 -3.51 -4.74 14.10
N ILE A 460 -3.21 -5.20 12.88
CA ILE A 460 -3.51 -4.50 11.63
C ILE A 460 -4.62 -5.21 10.86
N HIS A 461 -5.59 -4.43 10.38
CA HIS A 461 -6.51 -4.86 9.33
C HIS A 461 -6.07 -4.21 8.01
N LEU A 462 -5.58 -5.02 7.06
CA LEU A 462 -4.98 -4.52 5.82
C LEU A 462 -5.96 -4.65 4.65
N THR A 463 -6.27 -3.52 4.02
CA THR A 463 -7.01 -3.47 2.76
C THR A 463 -6.12 -2.89 1.67
N VAL A 464 -5.95 -3.63 0.58
CA VAL A 464 -5.22 -3.18 -0.60
C VAL A 464 -6.20 -2.86 -1.72
N GLN A 465 -6.07 -1.66 -2.29
CA GLN A 465 -6.81 -1.24 -3.47
C GLN A 465 -5.88 -1.37 -4.68
N ASP A 466 -5.97 -2.50 -5.39
CA ASP A 466 -5.20 -2.75 -6.61
C ASP A 466 -5.84 -2.00 -7.79
N ALA A 467 -5.03 -1.26 -8.52
CA ALA A 467 -5.44 -0.58 -9.74
C ALA A 467 -4.33 -0.67 -10.79
N VAL A 468 -4.72 -1.07 -12.01
CA VAL A 468 -3.83 -1.09 -13.18
C VAL A 468 -4.28 0.01 -14.12
N ILE A 469 -3.40 0.99 -14.32
CA ILE A 469 -3.60 2.12 -15.21
C ILE A 469 -2.76 1.92 -16.47
N GLN A 470 -3.43 1.98 -17.62
CA GLN A 470 -2.76 2.05 -18.90
C GLN A 470 -2.53 3.51 -19.28
N GLY A 471 -1.26 3.89 -19.34
CA GLY A 471 -0.82 5.19 -19.84
C GLY A 471 -0.53 5.12 -21.33
N ARG A 472 -1.04 6.10 -22.07
CA ARG A 472 -0.63 6.41 -23.44
C ARG A 472 -0.31 7.89 -23.51
N ILE A 473 0.78 8.24 -24.18
CA ILE A 473 1.08 9.64 -24.48
C ILE A 473 0.69 9.91 -25.94
N ALA A 474 -0.06 10.98 -26.16
CA ALA A 474 -0.53 11.39 -27.48
C ALA A 474 -0.08 12.82 -27.79
N THR A 475 0.40 13.02 -29.01
CA THR A 475 0.71 14.36 -29.50
C THR A 475 -0.54 15.11 -29.86
N ILE A 476 -0.70 16.29 -29.28
CA ILE A 476 -1.73 17.23 -29.70
C ILE A 476 -1.27 17.80 -31.03
N SER A 477 -1.74 17.25 -32.15
CA SER A 477 -1.51 17.85 -33.46
C SER A 477 -2.18 19.23 -33.48
N SER A 478 -1.36 20.29 -33.48
CA SER A 478 -1.79 21.68 -33.65
C SER A 478 -2.41 21.92 -35.00
#